data_AF-A0A2N2PUZ4-F1
#
_entry.id   AF-A0A2N2PUZ4-F1
#
_cell.length_a   1.000
_cell.length_b   1.000
_cell.length_c   1.000
_cell.angle_alpha   90.00
_cell.angle_beta   90.00
_cell.angle_gamma   90.00
#
_symmetry.space_group_name_H-M   'P 1'
#
loop_
_entity.id
_entity.type
_entity.pdbx_description
1 polymer ?
#
loop_
_entity_poly.entity_id
_entity_poly.type
_entity_poly.pdbx_seq_one_letter_code
_entity_poly.pdbx_strand_id
1 'polypeptide(L)'
;MTTNLVTITDPTSPAAEAYRRLRVNLVASGQETPFHTLLIAAAGPDADKASTVANLAVTFARVGKRVILVDCDLRHPGQHTLFGLDNRAGVTTAVRAPLPPNAGGLSSPKDREARGPDSPQDREARGPDSPQDREARGPDSPQDREARGPDSPQCAS
;
A
#
# COMPACT_ATOMS: atom_id res chain seq x y z
N MET A 1 -8.43 -6.17 16.99
CA MET A 1 -7.19 -6.93 16.75
C MET A 1 -6.03 -5.95 16.63
N THR A 2 -4.91 -6.20 17.30
CA THR A 2 -3.75 -5.31 17.37
C THR A 2 -2.74 -5.65 16.27
N THR A 3 -2.41 -4.67 15.42
CA THR A 3 -1.34 -4.78 14.41
C THR A 3 0.02 -5.01 15.10
N ASN A 4 0.55 -6.23 15.07
CA ASN A 4 1.82 -6.59 15.71
C ASN A 4 2.99 -6.45 14.72
N LEU A 5 3.35 -5.20 14.44
CA LEU A 5 4.55 -4.86 13.65
C LEU A 5 5.58 -4.23 14.59
N VAL A 6 6.73 -4.87 14.77
CA VAL A 6 7.78 -4.40 15.70
C VAL A 6 8.21 -2.97 15.41
N THR A 7 8.22 -2.57 14.14
CA THR A 7 8.51 -1.18 13.78
C THR A 7 7.51 -0.21 14.39
N ILE A 8 6.24 -0.58 14.57
CA ILE A 8 5.17 0.21 15.20
C ILE A 8 5.16 0.03 16.72
N THR A 9 5.15 -1.22 17.20
CA THR A 9 4.92 -1.55 18.61
C THR A 9 6.12 -1.30 19.50
N ASP A 10 7.35 -1.50 18.99
CA ASP A 10 8.60 -1.17 19.67
C ASP A 10 9.58 -0.52 18.68
N PRO A 11 9.38 0.76 18.34
CA PRO A 11 10.15 1.46 17.33
C PRO A 11 11.63 1.63 17.72
N THR A 12 11.96 1.55 19.00
CA THR A 12 13.32 1.69 19.55
C THR A 12 14.07 0.36 19.63
N SER A 13 13.39 -0.76 19.41
CA SER A 13 14.02 -2.09 19.46
C SER A 13 15.18 -2.25 18.46
N PRO A 14 16.13 -3.14 18.76
CA PRO A 14 17.15 -3.59 17.80
C PRO A 14 16.55 -4.14 16.50
N ALA A 15 15.38 -4.82 16.59
CA ALA A 15 14.68 -5.34 15.43
C ALA A 15 14.15 -4.22 14.53
N ALA A 16 13.54 -3.18 15.09
CA ALA A 16 13.10 -2.01 14.33
C ALA A 16 14.28 -1.25 13.70
N GLU A 17 15.43 -1.19 14.38
CA GLU A 17 16.67 -0.64 13.83
C GLU A 17 17.18 -1.46 12.65
N ALA A 18 17.12 -2.78 12.71
CA ALA A 18 17.50 -3.65 11.59
C ALA A 18 16.68 -3.35 10.32
N TYR A 19 15.37 -3.13 10.44
CA TYR A 19 14.53 -2.72 9.31
C TYR A 19 14.90 -1.33 8.77
N ARG A 20 15.25 -0.37 9.63
CA ARG A 20 15.72 0.96 9.19
C ARG A 20 17.03 0.88 8.43
N ARG A 21 17.97 0.06 8.91
CA ARG A 21 19.24 -0.19 8.22
C ARG A 21 19.01 -0.86 6.87
N LEU A 22 18.12 -1.86 6.81
CA LEU A 22 17.73 -2.50 5.55
C LEU A 22 17.16 -1.49 4.54
N ARG A 23 16.25 -0.61 4.96
CA ARG A 23 15.72 0.47 4.11
C ARG A 23 16.83 1.37 3.56
N VAL A 24 17.77 1.79 4.41
CA VAL A 24 18.91 2.64 3.99
C VAL A 24 19.76 1.91 2.95
N ASN A 25 20.09 0.64 3.19
CA ASN A 25 20.90 -0.17 2.28
C ASN A 25 20.20 -0.35 0.91
N LEU A 26 18.89 -0.60 0.91
CA LEU A 26 18.11 -0.70 -0.31
C LEU A 26 18.15 0.63 -1.08
N VAL A 27 17.83 1.75 -0.45
CA VAL A 27 17.89 3.07 -1.09
C VAL A 27 19.29 3.37 -1.63
N ALA A 28 20.34 3.01 -0.88
CA ALA A 28 21.73 3.17 -1.32
C ALA A 28 22.07 2.33 -2.56
N SER A 29 21.56 1.09 -2.65
CA SER A 29 21.77 0.24 -3.84
C SER A 29 21.11 0.78 -5.12
N GLY A 30 20.11 1.65 -4.98
CA GLY A 30 19.42 2.29 -6.10
C GLY A 30 19.87 3.73 -6.36
N GLN A 31 21.08 4.14 -5.94
CA GLN A 31 21.54 5.53 -6.11
C GLN A 31 21.69 5.94 -7.57
N GLU A 32 22.18 5.04 -8.43
CA GLU A 32 22.31 5.32 -9.86
C GLU A 32 20.98 5.18 -10.61
N THR A 33 20.16 4.20 -10.20
CA THR A 33 18.83 3.93 -10.77
C THR A 33 17.82 3.71 -9.64
N PRO A 34 17.08 4.76 -9.24
CA PRO A 34 16.11 4.66 -8.14
C PRO A 34 15.01 3.66 -8.46
N PHE A 35 14.89 2.61 -7.66
CA PHE A 35 13.76 1.68 -7.79
C PHE A 35 12.47 2.32 -7.26
N HIS A 36 11.36 2.00 -7.92
CA HIS A 36 10.01 2.38 -7.47
C HIS A 36 9.17 1.16 -7.07
N THR A 37 9.66 -0.04 -7.40
CA THR A 37 9.01 -1.31 -7.14
C THR A 37 10.04 -2.27 -6.57
N LEU A 38 9.68 -2.97 -5.50
CA LEU A 38 10.51 -3.98 -4.86
C LEU A 38 9.70 -5.27 -4.73
N LEU A 39 10.19 -6.35 -5.33
CA LEU A 39 9.66 -7.70 -5.13
C LEU A 39 10.45 -8.38 -4.01
N ILE A 40 9.75 -8.90 -3.02
CA ILE A 40 10.36 -9.68 -1.94
C ILE A 40 9.82 -11.11 -2.03
N ALA A 41 10.73 -12.06 -2.15
CA ALA A 41 10.42 -13.49 -2.18
C ALA A 41 11.23 -14.20 -1.09
N ALA A 42 10.69 -15.30 -0.58
CA ALA A 42 11.36 -16.16 0.37
C ALA A 42 11.46 -17.58 -0.17
N ALA A 43 12.54 -18.29 0.19
CA ALA A 43 12.82 -19.63 -0.33
C ALA A 43 11.95 -20.74 0.30
N GLY A 44 11.29 -20.49 1.44
CA GLY A 44 10.50 -21.47 2.16
C GLY A 44 9.12 -20.93 2.62
N PRO A 45 8.16 -21.84 2.88
CA PRO A 45 6.81 -21.49 3.32
C PRO A 45 6.78 -20.87 4.73
N ASP A 46 7.70 -21.25 5.62
CA ASP A 46 7.75 -20.81 7.02
C ASP A 46 8.49 -19.49 7.23
N ALA A 47 8.93 -18.84 6.14
CA ALA A 47 9.56 -17.54 6.26
C ALA A 47 8.50 -16.48 6.56
N ASP A 48 8.75 -15.63 7.57
CA ASP A 48 7.93 -14.48 7.97
C ASP A 48 7.97 -13.33 6.95
N LYS A 49 7.85 -13.65 5.66
CA LYS A 49 7.90 -12.70 4.54
C LYS A 49 6.84 -11.63 4.70
N ALA A 50 5.62 -11.99 5.12
CA ALA A 50 4.53 -11.04 5.26
C ALA A 50 4.89 -9.95 6.29
N SER A 51 5.35 -10.38 7.47
CA SER A 51 5.82 -9.50 8.55
C SER A 51 7.04 -8.69 8.15
N THR A 52 7.98 -9.30 7.43
CA THR A 52 9.21 -8.65 6.94
C THR A 52 8.87 -7.52 5.98
N VAL A 53 8.01 -7.79 4.98
CA VAL A 53 7.60 -6.81 3.99
C VAL A 53 6.78 -5.68 4.66
N ALA A 54 5.87 -6.03 5.58
CA ALA A 54 5.06 -5.05 6.30
C ALA A 54 5.92 -4.09 7.15
N ASN A 55 6.85 -4.63 7.94
CA ASN A 55 7.75 -3.80 8.75
C ASN A 55 8.65 -2.92 7.87
N LEU A 56 9.18 -3.46 6.77
CA LEU A 56 9.97 -2.68 5.83
C LEU A 56 9.14 -1.55 5.20
N ALA A 57 7.91 -1.83 4.76
CA ALA A 57 6.98 -0.83 4.22
C ALA A 57 6.71 0.29 5.23
N VAL A 58 6.49 -0.04 6.51
CA VAL A 58 6.34 0.94 7.59
C VAL A 58 7.56 1.84 7.70
N THR A 59 8.78 1.29 7.59
CA THR A 59 9.99 2.14 7.64
C THR A 59 10.07 3.13 6.48
N PHE A 60 9.64 2.76 5.27
CA PHE A 60 9.56 3.70 4.13
C PHE A 60 8.47 4.75 4.37
N ALA A 61 7.29 4.34 4.84
CA ALA A 61 6.18 5.25 5.14
C ALA A 61 6.55 6.29 6.21
N ARG A 62 7.28 5.88 7.26
CA ARG A 62 7.73 6.76 8.35
C ARG A 62 8.67 7.89 7.93
N VAL A 63 9.36 7.75 6.80
CA VAL A 63 10.19 8.83 6.22
C VAL A 63 9.46 9.60 5.12
N GLY A 64 8.12 9.56 5.13
CA GLY A 64 7.27 10.34 4.24
C GLY A 64 7.17 9.82 2.81
N LYS A 65 7.56 8.56 2.55
CA LYS A 65 7.33 7.95 1.23
C LYS A 65 5.90 7.46 1.14
N ARG A 66 5.26 7.67 -0.02
CA ARG A 66 4.00 7.00 -0.36
C ARG A 66 4.31 5.57 -0.74
N VAL A 67 3.80 4.62 0.03
CA VAL A 67 4.09 3.19 -0.13
C VAL A 67 2.78 2.46 -0.39
N ILE A 68 2.76 1.64 -1.44
CA ILE A 68 1.71 0.65 -1.66
C ILE A 68 2.34 -0.71 -1.36
N LEU A 69 1.71 -1.45 -0.45
CA LEU A 69 2.07 -2.82 -0.13
C LEU A 69 1.07 -3.75 -0.80
N VAL A 70 1.56 -4.64 -1.66
CA VAL A 70 0.74 -5.58 -2.42
C VAL A 70 1.06 -6.99 -1.97
N ASP A 71 0.05 -7.75 -1.55
CA ASP A 71 0.21 -9.17 -1.24
C ASP A 71 0.11 -9.99 -2.53
N CYS A 72 1.25 -10.48 -2.99
CA CYS A 72 1.35 -11.35 -4.16
C CYS A 72 1.41 -12.85 -3.80
N ASP A 73 1.31 -13.23 -2.53
CA ASP A 73 1.14 -14.63 -2.15
C ASP A 73 -0.35 -15.00 -2.15
N LEU A 74 -0.81 -15.53 -3.28
CA LEU A 74 -2.20 -15.94 -3.44
C LEU A 74 -2.52 -17.29 -2.78
N ARG A 75 -1.51 -18.06 -2.34
CA ARG A 75 -1.73 -19.36 -1.67
C ARG A 75 -1.88 -19.18 -0.17
N HIS A 76 -1.05 -18.33 0.43
CA HIS A 76 -1.08 -18.04 1.86
C HIS A 76 -0.98 -16.52 2.09
N PRO A 77 -2.02 -15.74 1.71
CA PRO A 77 -2.01 -14.29 1.90
C PRO A 77 -1.97 -13.95 3.38
N GLY A 78 -1.07 -13.05 3.77
CA GLY A 78 -0.80 -12.73 5.17
C GLY A 78 -0.97 -11.24 5.51
N GLN A 79 -0.97 -10.36 4.51
CA GLN A 79 -0.99 -8.91 4.78
C GLN A 79 -2.32 -8.47 5.40
N HIS A 80 -3.45 -8.96 4.89
CA HIS A 80 -4.77 -8.61 5.40
C HIS A 80 -4.90 -8.93 6.91
N THR A 81 -4.38 -10.08 7.35
CA THR A 81 -4.35 -10.48 8.77
C THR A 81 -3.49 -9.54 9.62
N LEU A 82 -2.28 -9.18 9.14
CA LEU A 82 -1.38 -8.28 9.85
C LEU A 82 -1.98 -6.88 10.06
N PHE A 83 -2.72 -6.38 9.07
CA PHE A 83 -3.35 -5.06 9.10
C PHE A 83 -4.80 -5.08 9.59
N GLY A 84 -5.36 -6.25 9.93
CA GLY A 84 -6.76 -6.38 10.38
C GLY A 84 -7.78 -5.96 9.31
N LEU A 85 -7.49 -6.21 8.05
CA LEU A 85 -8.32 -5.86 6.89
C LEU A 85 -9.13 -7.07 6.41
N ASP A 86 -10.31 -6.79 5.83
CA ASP A 86 -11.07 -7.79 5.09
C ASP A 86 -10.35 -8.14 3.76
N ASN A 87 -10.49 -9.39 3.31
CA ASN A 87 -9.81 -9.92 2.12
C ASN A 87 -10.80 -10.41 1.04
N ARG A 88 -12.05 -9.91 1.02
CA ARG A 88 -13.05 -10.24 -0.01
C ARG A 88 -12.71 -9.63 -1.38
N ALA A 89 -12.01 -8.50 -1.38
CA ALA A 89 -11.52 -7.83 -2.57
C ALA A 89 -10.02 -7.54 -2.43
N GLY A 90 -9.25 -7.75 -3.49
CA GLY A 90 -7.81 -7.60 -3.47
C GLY A 90 -7.18 -7.72 -4.86
N VAL A 91 -5.94 -8.20 -4.92
CA VAL A 91 -5.17 -8.29 -6.17
C VAL A 91 -5.88 -9.16 -7.22
N THR A 92 -6.43 -10.30 -6.80
CA THR A 92 -7.11 -11.24 -7.70
C THR A 92 -8.36 -10.65 -8.34
N THR A 93 -9.17 -9.91 -7.58
CA THR A 93 -10.36 -9.23 -8.10
C THR A 93 -9.96 -8.02 -8.96
N ALA A 94 -8.91 -7.29 -8.58
CA ALA A 94 -8.42 -6.14 -9.32
C ALA A 94 -7.89 -6.52 -10.71
N VAL A 95 -7.16 -7.64 -10.83
CA VAL A 95 -6.64 -8.12 -12.12
C VAL A 95 -7.75 -8.66 -13.02
N ARG A 96 -8.85 -9.16 -12.45
CA ARG A 96 -10.02 -9.63 -13.21
C ARG A 96 -10.96 -8.51 -13.65
N ALA A 97 -10.87 -7.34 -13.00
CA ALA A 97 -11.71 -6.21 -13.36
C ALA A 97 -11.34 -5.69 -14.75
N PRO A 98 -12.32 -5.23 -15.56
CA PRO A 98 -12.03 -4.52 -16.80
C PRO A 98 -11.11 -3.34 -16.49
N LEU A 99 -10.05 -3.16 -17.30
CA LEU A 99 -9.20 -1.98 -17.18
C LEU A 99 -10.08 -0.73 -17.35
N PRO A 100 -9.97 0.28 -16.47
CA PRO A 100 -10.69 1.51 -16.68
C PRO A 100 -10.24 2.14 -18.00
N PRO A 101 -11.13 2.86 -18.72
CA PRO A 101 -10.87 3.38 -20.06
C PRO A 101 -9.66 4.33 -20.18
N ASN A 102 -9.12 4.79 -19.04
CA ASN A 102 -7.93 5.64 -18.93
C ASN A 102 -6.65 4.92 -18.44
N ALA A 103 -6.66 3.58 -18.34
CA ALA A 103 -5.49 2.80 -17.88
C ALA A 103 -4.30 2.82 -18.85
N GLY A 104 -4.47 3.29 -20.10
CA GLY A 104 -3.40 3.45 -21.09
C GLY A 104 -2.30 4.45 -20.71
N GLY A 105 -2.46 5.18 -19.60
CA GLY A 105 -1.49 6.13 -19.07
C GLY A 105 -0.44 5.55 -18.11
N LEU A 106 -0.31 4.22 -17.98
CA LEU A 106 0.83 3.62 -17.29
C LEU A 106 2.09 3.84 -18.13
N SER A 107 2.61 5.07 -18.03
CA SER A 107 3.89 5.51 -18.54
C SER A 107 4.93 4.44 -18.23
N SER A 108 5.73 4.04 -19.22
CA SER A 108 6.76 3.03 -19.05
C SER A 108 7.69 3.41 -17.90
N PRO A 109 8.40 2.46 -17.25
CA PRO A 109 9.32 2.79 -16.16
C PRO A 109 10.31 3.91 -16.54
N LYS A 110 10.75 3.95 -17.81
CA LYS A 110 11.60 5.00 -18.38
C LYS A 110 10.94 6.39 -18.40
N ASP A 111 9.64 6.45 -18.65
CA ASP A 111 8.88 7.70 -18.69
C ASP A 111 8.69 8.32 -17.30
N ARG A 112 8.79 7.50 -16.22
CA ARG A 112 8.74 7.98 -14.83
C ARG A 112 10.08 8.49 -14.33
N GLU A 113 11.19 7.87 -14.75
CA GLU A 113 12.55 8.32 -14.43
C GLU A 113 12.83 9.74 -14.95
N ALA A 114 12.32 10.07 -16.14
CA ALA A 114 12.41 11.42 -16.71
C ALA A 114 11.63 12.48 -15.91
N ARG A 115 10.71 12.08 -15.04
CA ARG A 115 9.80 13.00 -14.33
C ARG A 115 10.39 13.56 -13.03
N GLY A 116 11.54 13.05 -12.57
CA GLY A 116 12.16 13.44 -11.31
C GLY A 116 11.25 13.19 -10.07
N PRO A 117 11.78 13.31 -8.85
CA PRO A 117 10.91 13.39 -7.68
C PRO A 117 10.10 14.69 -7.76
N ASP A 118 8.76 14.62 -7.57
CA ASP A 118 7.91 15.81 -7.41
C ASP A 118 8.59 16.75 -6.41
N SER A 119 8.96 17.93 -6.89
CA SER A 119 9.64 18.94 -6.08
C SER A 119 8.72 19.37 -4.92
N PRO A 120 9.26 19.89 -3.81
CA PRO A 120 8.42 20.36 -2.70
C PRO A 120 7.30 21.32 -3.17
N GLN A 121 7.58 22.12 -4.20
CA GLN A 121 6.64 23.06 -4.84
C GLN A 121 5.53 22.33 -5.62
N ASP A 122 5.84 21.22 -6.31
CA ASP A 122 4.84 20.40 -7.02
C ASP A 122 3.88 19.69 -6.06
N ARG A 123 4.35 19.37 -4.85
CA ARG A 123 3.53 18.72 -3.81
C ARG A 123 2.54 19.70 -3.17
N GLU A 124 2.96 20.94 -2.95
CA GLU A 124 2.09 22.00 -2.44
C GLU A 124 1.06 22.44 -3.49
N ALA A 125 1.44 22.46 -4.77
CA ALA A 125 0.56 22.81 -5.88
C ALA A 125 -0.60 21.82 -6.10
N ARG A 126 -0.47 20.55 -5.65
CA ARG A 126 -1.54 19.55 -5.82
C ARG A 126 -2.75 19.79 -4.93
N GLY A 127 -2.64 20.59 -3.86
CA GLY A 127 -3.75 20.93 -2.97
C GLY A 127 -4.52 19.73 -2.38
N PRO A 128 -5.44 19.93 -1.44
CA PRO A 128 -6.51 18.96 -1.21
C PRO A 128 -7.46 18.93 -2.42
N ASP A 129 -7.97 17.73 -2.78
CA ASP A 129 -8.99 17.56 -3.83
C ASP A 129 -10.03 18.68 -3.75
N SER A 130 -10.18 19.42 -4.84
CA SER A 130 -11.06 20.57 -4.90
C SER A 130 -12.52 20.12 -4.67
N PRO A 131 -13.41 20.99 -4.13
CA PRO A 131 -14.82 20.62 -3.92
C PRO A 131 -15.49 20.07 -5.19
N GLN A 132 -15.07 20.54 -6.36
CA GLN A 132 -15.56 20.07 -7.67
C GLN A 132 -15.10 18.63 -7.98
N ASP A 133 -13.88 18.24 -7.58
CA ASP A 133 -13.38 16.86 -7.70
C ASP A 133 -14.08 15.90 -6.74
N ARG A 134 -14.58 16.41 -5.60
CA ARG A 134 -15.38 15.65 -4.65
C ARG A 134 -16.81 15.43 -5.15
N GLU A 135 -17.39 16.41 -5.85
CA GLU A 135 -18.73 16.30 -6.45
C GLU A 135 -18.77 15.38 -7.68
N ALA A 136 -17.67 15.28 -8.43
CA ALA A 136 -17.54 14.32 -9.53
C ALA A 136 -17.57 12.84 -9.05
N ARG A 137 -17.25 12.58 -7.78
CA ARG A 137 -17.54 11.33 -7.09
C ARG A 137 -18.98 11.40 -6.59
N GLY A 138 -19.94 11.33 -7.53
CA GLY A 138 -21.36 11.32 -7.20
C GLY A 138 -21.72 10.28 -6.14
N PRO A 139 -22.82 10.45 -5.39
CA PRO A 139 -23.20 9.50 -4.35
C PRO A 139 -23.41 8.10 -4.94
N ASP A 140 -22.95 7.06 -4.20
CA ASP A 140 -23.14 5.64 -4.52
C ASP A 140 -24.55 5.42 -5.10
N SER A 141 -24.60 4.81 -6.29
CA SER A 141 -25.84 4.59 -7.01
C SER A 141 -26.77 3.67 -6.19
N PRO A 142 -28.10 3.73 -6.38
CA PRO A 142 -29.02 2.88 -5.62
C PRO A 142 -28.69 1.38 -5.70
N GLN A 143 -28.06 0.96 -6.80
CA GLN A 143 -27.59 -0.42 -7.01
C GLN A 143 -26.36 -0.77 -6.16
N ASP A 144 -25.49 0.20 -5.84
CA ASP A 144 -24.33 0.03 -4.95
C ASP A 144 -24.75 -0.05 -3.47
N ARG A 145 -25.92 0.51 -3.13
CA ARG A 145 -26.49 0.45 -1.79
C ARG A 145 -27.15 -0.90 -1.48
N GLU A 146 -27.78 -1.56 -2.47
CA GLU A 146 -28.39 -2.89 -2.29
C GLU A 146 -27.35 -4.01 -2.11
N ALA A 147 -26.12 -3.84 -2.61
CA ALA A 147 -25.03 -4.79 -2.37
C ALA A 147 -24.47 -4.76 -0.94
N ARG A 148 -24.73 -3.68 -0.19
CA ARG A 148 -24.50 -3.62 1.26
C ARG A 148 -25.78 -4.06 1.95
N GLY A 149 -25.88 -5.36 2.22
CA GLY A 149 -26.97 -5.93 3.01
C GLY A 149 -27.18 -5.16 4.33
N PRO A 150 -28.37 -5.23 4.94
CA PRO A 150 -28.76 -4.34 6.02
C PRO A 150 -27.79 -4.47 7.20
N ASP A 151 -27.07 -3.39 7.50
CA ASP A 151 -26.42 -3.16 8.79
C ASP A 151 -27.49 -3.36 9.86
N SER A 152 -27.41 -4.48 10.57
CA SER A 152 -28.25 -4.72 11.73
C SER A 152 -27.66 -3.92 12.89
N PRO A 153 -28.39 -2.96 13.49
CA PRO A 153 -27.98 -2.37 14.74
C PRO A 153 -28.51 -3.25 15.86
N GLN A 154 -27.63 -3.91 16.61
CA GLN A 154 -27.98 -4.35 17.97
C GLN A 154 -26.86 -3.98 18.94
N CYS A 155 -27.10 -2.84 19.57
CA CYS A 155 -26.57 -2.47 20.88
C CYS A 155 -27.50 -3.03 21.99
N ALA A 156 -26.91 -3.26 23.17
CA ALA A 156 -27.51 -3.68 24.46
C ALA A 156 -27.89 -5.17 24.55
N SER A 157 -27.49 -5.95 25.56
CA SER A 157 -27.13 -5.68 26.96
C SER A 157 -25.95 -6.52 27.46
#